data_AF-A0A6H1ZZ66-F1
#
_entry.id   AF-A0A6H1ZZ66-F1
#
_cell.length_a   1.000
_cell.length_b   1.000
_cell.length_c   1.000
_cell.angle_alpha   90.00
_cell.angle_beta   90.00
_cell.angle_gamma   90.00
#
_symmetry.space_group_name_H-M   'P 1'
#
loop_
_entity.id
_entity.type
_entity.pdbx_description
1 polymer ?
#
loop_
_entity_poly.entity_id
_entity_poly.type
_entity_poly.pdbx_seq_one_letter_code
_entity_poly.pdbx_strand_id
1 'polypeptide(L)'
;MSKYGPKWKEKYCDEVVSFMGSGHSEEAFAAQIKVNRRTVYLWKKEKPEFGSAVERGEDARRLHIEKIAMAAIHDKSVNVALVIFYLKNWAGFRDDQHIDHTTKGDKMPSPILAHVRSDDGDKKDTRPVEKA
;
A
#
# COMPACT_ATOMS: atom_id res chain seq x y z
N MET A 1 -13.17 3.10 -35.14
CA MET A 1 -12.53 3.21 -33.80
C MET A 1 -11.04 3.03 -33.98
N SER A 2 -10.20 3.78 -33.26
CA SER A 2 -8.74 3.63 -33.32
C SER A 2 -8.32 2.23 -32.85
N LYS A 3 -7.35 1.61 -33.53
CA LYS A 3 -6.78 0.29 -33.20
C LYS A 3 -6.16 0.21 -31.79
N TYR A 4 -5.89 1.36 -31.17
CA TYR A 4 -5.14 1.49 -29.91
C TYR A 4 -5.94 2.11 -28.75
N GLY A 5 -7.27 2.15 -28.85
CA GLY A 5 -8.15 2.77 -27.85
C GLY A 5 -8.44 4.25 -28.11
N PRO A 6 -9.34 4.87 -27.32
CA PRO A 6 -9.68 6.28 -27.47
C PRO A 6 -8.50 7.20 -27.13
N LYS A 7 -8.42 8.32 -27.87
CA LYS A 7 -7.39 9.36 -27.67
C LYS A 7 -7.73 10.25 -26.46
N TRP A 8 -6.71 10.99 -26.00
CA TRP A 8 -6.84 12.04 -24.97
C TRP A 8 -7.95 13.04 -25.30
N LYS A 9 -8.71 13.45 -24.28
CA LYS A 9 -9.74 14.49 -24.34
C LYS A 9 -9.74 15.27 -23.03
N GLU A 10 -9.83 16.60 -23.10
CA GLU A 10 -9.85 17.48 -21.93
C GLU A 10 -11.01 17.17 -20.96
N LYS A 11 -12.16 16.73 -21.49
CA LYS A 11 -13.31 16.31 -20.67
C LYS A 11 -13.01 15.19 -19.67
N TYR A 12 -11.92 14.43 -19.87
CA TYR A 12 -11.51 13.40 -18.91
C TYR A 12 -11.08 13.98 -17.57
N CYS A 13 -10.70 15.27 -17.49
CA CYS A 13 -10.41 15.94 -16.22
C CYS A 13 -11.64 16.00 -15.31
N ASP A 14 -12.82 16.28 -15.86
CA ASP A 14 -14.04 16.33 -15.05
C ASP A 14 -14.64 14.93 -14.82
N GLU A 15 -14.59 14.09 -15.86
CA GLU A 15 -15.10 12.71 -15.78
C GLU A 15 -14.33 11.88 -14.74
N VAL A 16 -13.01 12.03 -14.63
CA VAL A 16 -12.20 11.27 -13.66
C VAL A 16 -12.54 11.65 -12.23
N VAL A 17 -12.71 12.95 -11.94
CA VAL A 17 -13.09 13.44 -10.61
C VAL A 17 -14.46 12.91 -10.22
N SER A 18 -15.44 13.03 -11.13
CA SER A 18 -16.81 12.56 -10.89
C SER A 18 -16.85 11.05 -10.67
N PHE A 19 -16.17 10.28 -11.52
CA PHE A 19 -16.17 8.83 -11.44
C PHE A 19 -15.46 8.33 -10.18
N MET A 20 -14.27 8.86 -9.87
CA MET A 20 -13.55 8.46 -8.65
C MET A 20 -14.29 8.88 -7.38
N GLY A 21 -14.98 10.03 -7.40
CA GLY A 21 -15.86 10.47 -6.32
C GLY A 21 -17.03 9.52 -5.98
N SER A 22 -17.30 8.53 -6.83
CA SER A 22 -18.24 7.45 -6.55
C SER A 22 -17.61 6.20 -5.92
N GLY A 23 -16.33 6.27 -5.51
CA GLY A 23 -15.61 5.18 -4.86
C GLY A 23 -14.69 4.37 -5.78
N HIS A 24 -14.63 4.68 -7.07
CA HIS A 24 -13.85 3.91 -8.05
C HIS A 24 -12.39 4.38 -8.14
N SER A 25 -11.46 3.47 -8.45
CA SER A 25 -10.05 3.80 -8.64
C SER A 25 -9.74 4.39 -10.02
N GLU A 26 -8.53 4.94 -10.19
CA GLU A 26 -8.05 5.42 -11.50
C GLU A 26 -7.92 4.28 -12.54
N GLU A 27 -7.65 3.03 -12.12
CA GLU A 27 -7.67 1.88 -13.02
C GLU A 27 -9.09 1.51 -13.48
N ALA A 28 -10.08 1.64 -12.58
CA ALA A 28 -11.47 1.45 -12.96
C ALA A 28 -11.91 2.54 -13.96
N PHE A 29 -11.43 3.78 -13.79
CA PHE A 29 -11.66 4.85 -14.76
C PHE A 29 -11.04 4.51 -16.12
N ALA A 30 -9.81 3.98 -16.14
CA ALA A 30 -9.16 3.52 -17.37
C ALA A 30 -10.03 2.48 -18.11
N ALA A 31 -10.58 1.51 -17.37
CA ALA A 31 -11.49 0.51 -17.92
C ALA A 31 -12.80 1.14 -18.45
N GLN A 32 -13.39 2.08 -17.71
CA GLN A 32 -14.61 2.80 -18.10
C GLN A 32 -14.45 3.49 -19.45
N ILE A 33 -13.34 4.20 -19.65
CA ILE A 33 -13.05 4.89 -20.93
C ILE A 33 -12.39 3.97 -21.96
N LYS A 34 -12.26 2.67 -21.68
CA LYS A 34 -11.73 1.63 -22.57
C LYS A 34 -10.28 1.88 -23.01
N VAL A 35 -9.42 2.30 -22.09
CA VAL A 35 -7.97 2.39 -22.27
C VAL A 35 -7.23 1.49 -21.29
N ASN A 36 -5.96 1.19 -21.57
CA ASN A 36 -5.10 0.51 -20.61
C ASN A 36 -4.75 1.49 -19.47
N ARG A 37 -4.62 1.00 -18.22
CA ARG A 37 -4.14 1.80 -17.08
C ARG A 37 -2.85 2.57 -17.37
N ARG A 38 -1.94 1.98 -18.15
CA ARG A 38 -0.67 2.62 -18.55
C ARG A 38 -0.91 3.91 -19.33
N THR A 39 -1.97 3.98 -20.11
CA THR A 39 -2.35 5.19 -20.86
C THR A 39 -2.77 6.31 -19.92
N VAL A 40 -3.55 6.00 -18.88
CA VAL A 40 -3.94 6.99 -17.85
C VAL A 40 -2.71 7.49 -17.09
N TYR A 41 -1.78 6.60 -16.71
CA TYR A 41 -0.53 7.00 -16.07
C TYR A 41 0.35 7.88 -16.97
N LEU A 42 0.36 7.63 -18.28
CA LEU A 42 1.07 8.46 -19.24
C LEU A 42 0.44 9.85 -19.32
N TRP A 43 -0.89 9.92 -19.45
CA TRP A 43 -1.61 11.20 -19.47
C TRP A 43 -1.41 12.00 -18.18
N LYS A 44 -1.37 11.34 -17.02
CA LYS A 44 -1.07 11.98 -15.72
C LYS A 44 0.28 12.71 -15.72
N LYS A 45 1.27 12.14 -16.41
CA LYS A 45 2.62 12.73 -16.54
C LYS A 45 2.69 13.82 -17.62
N GLU A 46 2.03 13.61 -18.74
CA GLU A 46 2.11 14.51 -19.90
C GLU A 46 1.14 15.71 -19.82
N LYS A 47 0.07 15.59 -19.02
CA LYS A 47 -1.00 16.57 -18.86
C LYS A 47 -1.16 16.94 -17.38
N PRO A 48 -0.47 17.99 -16.90
CA PRO A 48 -0.51 18.39 -15.49
C PRO A 48 -1.93 18.66 -14.96
N GLU A 49 -2.78 19.25 -15.81
CA GLU A 49 -4.21 19.48 -15.52
C GLU A 49 -4.97 18.19 -15.20
N PHE A 50 -4.67 17.12 -15.94
CA PHE A 50 -5.25 15.79 -15.69
C PHE A 50 -4.65 15.19 -14.43
N GLY A 51 -3.33 15.34 -14.22
CA GLY A 51 -2.67 14.95 -12.98
C GLY A 51 -3.37 15.50 -11.74
N SER A 52 -3.59 16.82 -11.72
CA SER A 52 -4.32 17.50 -10.66
C SER A 52 -5.78 17.04 -10.56
N ALA A 53 -6.44 16.75 -11.67
CA ALA A 53 -7.79 16.18 -11.66
C ALA A 53 -7.85 14.79 -11.04
N VAL A 54 -6.88 13.91 -11.33
CA VAL A 54 -6.79 12.59 -10.69
C VAL A 54 -6.57 12.72 -9.19
N GLU A 55 -5.72 13.63 -8.74
CA GLU A 55 -5.51 13.90 -7.31
C GLU A 55 -6.80 14.37 -6.61
N ARG A 56 -7.52 15.32 -7.20
CA ARG A 56 -8.86 15.71 -6.71
C ARG A 56 -9.85 14.55 -6.69
N GLY A 57 -9.76 13.66 -7.69
CA GLY A 57 -10.55 12.43 -7.75
C GLY A 57 -10.22 11.46 -6.60
N GLU A 58 -8.94 11.31 -6.25
CA GLU A 58 -8.50 10.52 -5.09
C GLU A 58 -9.04 11.07 -3.77
N ASP A 59 -9.00 12.39 -3.59
CA ASP A 59 -9.58 13.03 -2.41
C ASP A 59 -11.10 12.85 -2.33
N ALA A 60 -11.80 13.00 -3.47
CA ALA A 60 -13.25 12.76 -3.55
C ALA A 60 -13.60 11.29 -3.25
N ARG A 61 -12.81 10.35 -3.75
CA ARG A 61 -12.94 8.91 -3.48
C ARG A 61 -12.73 8.61 -2.00
N ARG A 62 -11.75 9.25 -1.35
CA ARG A 62 -11.49 9.11 0.09
C ARG A 62 -12.71 9.57 0.90
N LEU A 63 -13.26 10.74 0.57
CA LEU A 63 -14.48 11.26 1.20
C LEU A 63 -15.68 10.30 1.02
N HIS A 64 -15.83 9.69 -0.16
CA HIS A 64 -16.89 8.71 -0.41
C HIS A 64 -16.81 7.53 0.55
N ILE A 65 -15.61 6.99 0.73
CA ILE A 65 -15.39 5.82 1.58
C ILE A 65 -15.54 6.17 3.06
N GLU A 66 -15.13 7.38 3.45
CA GLU A 66 -15.37 7.88 4.80
C GLU A 66 -16.86 7.94 5.12
N LYS A 67 -17.70 8.39 4.16
CA LYS A 67 -19.16 8.35 4.33
C LYS A 67 -19.70 6.93 4.52
N ILE A 68 -19.18 5.96 3.78
CA ILE A 68 -19.55 4.54 3.97
C ILE A 68 -19.10 4.05 5.36
N ALA A 69 -17.90 4.40 5.78
CA ALA A 69 -17.39 4.03 7.10
C ALA A 69 -18.23 4.61 8.24
N MET A 70 -18.66 5.88 8.10
CA MET A 70 -19.56 6.51 9.06
C MET A 70 -20.95 5.86 9.07
N ALA A 71 -21.48 5.48 7.90
CA ALA A 71 -22.74 4.76 7.82
C ALA A 71 -22.66 3.37 8.49
N ALA A 72 -21.51 2.68 8.37
CA ALA A 72 -21.27 1.37 8.98
C ALA A 72 -21.36 1.37 10.52
N ILE A 73 -21.24 2.53 11.17
CA ILE A 73 -21.42 2.67 12.63
C ILE A 73 -22.84 2.29 13.04
N HIS A 74 -23.82 2.61 12.20
CA HIS A 74 -25.25 2.41 12.50
C HIS A 74 -25.87 1.27 11.68
N ASP A 75 -25.25 0.87 10.57
CA ASP A 75 -25.76 -0.15 9.67
C ASP A 75 -24.95 -1.46 9.75
N LYS A 76 -25.56 -2.50 10.33
CA LYS A 76 -24.97 -3.83 10.47
C LYS A 76 -24.84 -4.60 9.15
N SER A 77 -25.48 -4.13 8.07
CA SER A 77 -25.37 -4.77 6.75
C SER A 77 -24.04 -4.45 6.05
N VAL A 78 -23.34 -3.41 6.48
CA VAL A 78 -22.03 -3.04 5.91
C VAL A 78 -20.97 -4.04 6.36
N ASN A 79 -20.18 -4.53 5.42
CA ASN A 79 -19.01 -5.36 5.73
C ASN A 79 -17.88 -4.48 6.28
N VAL A 80 -17.86 -4.31 7.61
CA VAL A 80 -16.90 -3.47 8.33
C VAL A 80 -15.44 -3.89 8.06
N ALA A 81 -15.16 -5.19 7.90
CA ALA A 81 -13.82 -5.67 7.63
C ALA A 81 -13.29 -5.14 6.28
N LEU A 82 -14.13 -5.15 5.23
CA LEU A 82 -13.76 -4.57 3.93
C LEU A 82 -13.49 -3.07 4.03
N VAL A 83 -14.30 -2.34 4.80
CA VAL A 83 -14.09 -0.90 5.03
C VAL A 83 -12.75 -0.64 5.73
N ILE A 84 -12.42 -1.40 6.79
CA ILE A 84 -11.15 -1.29 7.51
C ILE A 84 -9.96 -1.52 6.57
N PHE A 85 -9.99 -2.60 5.79
CA PHE A 85 -8.90 -2.90 4.85
C PHE A 85 -8.78 -1.84 3.76
N TYR A 86 -9.90 -1.31 3.27
CA TYR A 86 -9.87 -0.24 2.30
C TYR A 86 -9.20 1.02 2.86
N LEU A 87 -9.59 1.45 4.08
CA LEU A 87 -9.02 2.63 4.73
C LEU A 87 -7.51 2.46 4.99
N LYS A 88 -7.07 1.27 5.43
CA LYS A 88 -5.65 1.01 5.70
C LYS A 88 -4.80 0.94 4.44
N ASN A 89 -5.31 0.29 3.39
CA ASN A 89 -4.53 0.06 2.18
C ASN A 89 -4.48 1.30 1.27
N TRP A 90 -5.59 2.04 1.17
CA TRP A 90 -5.72 3.14 0.21
C TRP A 90 -5.85 4.52 0.84
N ALA A 91 -6.56 4.66 1.97
CA ALA A 91 -6.69 5.97 2.64
C ALA A 91 -5.50 6.31 3.54
N GLY A 92 -4.51 5.41 3.64
CA GLY A 92 -3.28 5.62 4.39
C GLY A 92 -3.44 5.50 5.91
N PHE A 93 -4.57 4.98 6.39
CA PHE A 93 -4.79 4.82 7.83
C PHE A 93 -3.81 3.77 8.37
N ARG A 94 -3.30 4.02 9.58
CA ARG A 94 -2.36 3.15 10.27
C ARG A 94 -2.85 2.94 11.68
N ASP A 95 -2.78 1.70 12.15
CA ASP A 95 -2.97 1.42 13.56
C ASP A 95 -1.74 1.95 14.30
N ASP A 96 -1.97 2.60 15.43
CA ASP A 96 -0.89 2.91 16.36
C ASP A 96 -0.58 1.66 17.20
N GLN A 97 0.70 1.33 17.34
CA GLN A 97 1.15 0.17 18.08
C GLN A 97 2.26 0.56 19.04
N HIS A 98 2.01 0.39 20.33
CA HIS A 98 3.02 0.46 21.38
C HIS A 98 3.34 -0.96 21.85
N ILE A 99 4.49 -1.49 21.44
CA ILE A 99 4.90 -2.86 21.75
C ILE A 99 6.04 -2.81 22.78
N ASP A 100 5.78 -3.31 23.98
CA ASP A 100 6.80 -3.52 25.01
C ASP A 100 7.32 -4.96 24.92
N HIS A 101 8.62 -5.11 24.67
CA HIS A 101 9.33 -6.39 24.62
C HIS A 101 10.08 -6.69 25.93
N THR A 102 9.61 -6.17 27.07
CA THR A 102 10.18 -6.50 28.38
C THR A 102 9.32 -7.51 29.14
N THR A 103 9.98 -8.40 29.87
CA THR A 103 9.38 -9.15 30.98
C THR A 103 9.19 -8.20 32.17
N LYS A 104 8.31 -7.19 32.05
CA LYS A 104 8.09 -6.17 33.09
C LYS A 104 9.38 -5.48 33.57
N GLY A 105 10.23 -5.04 32.64
CA GLY A 105 11.46 -4.28 32.96
C GLY A 105 12.73 -5.10 33.22
N ASP A 106 12.68 -6.43 33.24
CA ASP A 106 13.90 -7.26 33.34
C ASP A 106 14.55 -7.49 31.98
N LYS A 107 15.89 -7.44 31.93
CA LYS A 107 16.69 -7.68 30.72
C LYS A 107 16.50 -9.13 30.26
N MET A 108 16.22 -9.32 28.96
CA MET A 108 16.18 -10.65 28.35
C MET A 108 17.52 -11.38 28.62
N PRO A 109 17.49 -12.65 29.07
CA PRO A 109 18.71 -13.43 29.21
C PRO A 109 19.38 -13.56 27.84
N SER A 110 20.70 -13.36 27.80
CA SER A 110 21.48 -13.48 26.57
C SER A 110 21.20 -14.82 25.89
N PRO A 111 21.02 -14.85 24.55
CA PRO A 111 20.77 -16.09 23.84
C PRO A 111 21.91 -17.08 24.12
N ILE A 112 21.56 -18.33 24.43
CA ILE A 112 22.54 -19.40 24.61
C ILE A 112 23.21 -19.64 23.27
N LEU A 113 24.46 -19.22 23.13
CA LEU A 113 25.28 -19.53 21.96
C LEU A 113 25.69 -21.01 22.06
N ALA A 114 24.90 -21.90 21.48
CA ALA A 114 25.26 -23.31 21.36
C ALA A 114 26.36 -23.43 20.28
N HIS A 115 27.62 -23.59 20.71
CA HIS A 115 28.69 -24.00 19.80
C HIS A 115 28.47 -25.47 19.45
N VAL A 116 27.95 -25.74 18.25
CA VAL A 116 27.93 -27.08 17.68
C VAL A 116 29.38 -27.45 17.34
N ARG A 117 29.97 -28.33 18.13
CA ARG A 117 31.28 -28.90 17.82
C ARG A 117 31.04 -30.03 16.82
N SER A 118 31.44 -29.84 15.56
CA SER A 118 31.47 -30.93 14.59
C SER A 118 32.52 -31.94 15.05
N ASP A 119 32.10 -33.18 15.23
CA ASP A 119 32.95 -34.30 15.65
C ASP A 119 33.67 -34.86 14.41
N ASP A 120 34.57 -34.06 13.84
CA ASP A 120 35.45 -34.50 12.76
C ASP A 120 36.85 -34.76 13.34
N GLY A 121 37.22 -36.03 13.36
CA GLY A 121 38.40 -36.57 14.01
C GLY A 121 39.72 -35.88 13.64
N ASP A 122 40.52 -35.68 14.70
CA ASP A 122 41.98 -35.79 14.74
C ASP A 122 42.77 -35.18 13.55
N LYS A 123 42.96 -33.86 13.56
CA LYS A 123 44.17 -33.22 13.01
C LYS A 123 44.62 -32.07 13.91
N LYS A 124 45.78 -32.23 14.55
CA LYS A 124 46.53 -31.17 15.22
C LYS A 124 46.97 -30.12 14.17
N ASP A 125 46.31 -28.97 14.11
CA ASP A 125 46.86 -27.78 13.45
C ASP A 125 47.66 -26.96 14.48
N THR A 126 48.95 -27.25 14.59
CA THR A 126 49.92 -26.44 15.33
C THR A 126 50.37 -25.28 14.45
N ARG A 127 49.73 -24.11 14.59
CA ARG A 127 50.32 -22.86 14.14
C ARG A 127 50.41 -21.88 15.31
N PRO A 128 51.61 -21.35 15.62
CA PRO A 128 51.80 -20.45 16.74
C PRO A 128 51.13 -19.11 16.48
N VAL A 129 50.47 -18.59 17.51
CA VAL A 129 49.88 -17.25 17.52
C VAL A 129 51.03 -16.25 17.64
N GLU A 130 51.32 -15.52 16.56
CA GLU A 130 52.24 -14.39 16.62
C GLU A 130 51.49 -13.19 17.24
N LYS A 131 52.02 -12.69 18.37
CA LYS A 131 51.55 -11.49 19.04
C LYS A 131 52.35 -10.29 18.54
N ALA A 132 51.70 -9.38 17.82
CA ALA A 132 51.81 -7.91 17.91
C ALA A 132 50.88 -7.28 16.88
#